data_AF-G9KWZ3-F1
#
_entry.id   AF-G9KWZ3-F1
#
_cell.length_a   1.000
_cell.length_b   1.000
_cell.length_c   1.000
_cell.angle_alpha   90.00
_cell.angle_beta   90.00
_cell.angle_gamma   90.00
#
_symmetry.space_group_name_H-M   'P 1'
#
loop_
_entity.id
_entity.type
_entity.pdbx_description
1 polymer ?
#
loop_
_entity_poly.entity_id
_entity_poly.type
_entity_poly.pdbx_seq_one_letter_code
_entity_poly.pdbx_strand_id
1 'polypeptide(L)'
;PMLDESVIIQLVEMGFPMDACRKAVYYTGNSGAEAAMNWVMSHMDDPDFANPLILPGSSGPGSTSAAADPPPEDCVSTIVSMGFSRDQALKALRATNNSLERAVDWIFSHIDDLDAEAAMDISEGRSAADSISESVPVGPKVRDGPGKYQLFAFISHMGTSTMCGHYVCHIKKEGRWVIYNDQ
;
A
#
# COMPACT_ATOMS: atom_id res chain seq x y z
N PRO A 1 9.86 -11.74 24.31
CA PRO A 1 9.72 -11.51 25.77
C PRO A 1 8.40 -12.08 26.26
N MET A 2 8.40 -12.89 27.33
CA MET A 2 7.17 -13.36 27.95
C MET A 2 6.56 -12.19 28.74
N LEU A 3 5.40 -11.70 28.29
CA LEU A 3 4.67 -10.62 28.97
C LEU A 3 4.07 -11.18 30.26
N ASP A 4 4.23 -10.48 31.39
CA ASP A 4 3.62 -10.87 32.65
C ASP A 4 2.10 -10.64 32.60
N GLU A 5 1.34 -11.72 32.36
CA GLU A 5 -0.13 -11.69 32.28
C GLU A 5 -0.78 -11.23 33.59
N SER A 6 -0.14 -11.46 34.74
CA SER A 6 -0.64 -11.00 36.05
C SER A 6 -0.74 -9.48 36.13
N VAL A 7 0.25 -8.77 35.59
CA VAL A 7 0.27 -7.30 35.52
C VAL A 7 -0.77 -6.80 34.53
N ILE A 8 -0.94 -7.50 33.41
CA ILE A 8 -1.94 -7.17 32.39
C ILE A 8 -3.35 -7.29 32.98
N ILE A 9 -3.66 -8.40 33.67
CA ILE A 9 -4.97 -8.63 34.29
C ILE A 9 -5.27 -7.53 35.31
N GLN A 10 -4.30 -7.16 36.15
CA GLN A 10 -4.48 -6.09 37.15
C GLN A 10 -4.82 -4.74 36.50
N LEU A 11 -4.16 -4.37 35.41
CA LEU A 11 -4.43 -3.12 34.70
C LEU A 11 -5.79 -3.15 33.97
N VAL A 12 -6.19 -4.31 33.45
CA VAL A 12 -7.51 -4.51 32.83
C VAL A 12 -8.62 -4.41 33.86
N GLU A 13 -8.44 -4.97 35.06
CA GLU A 13 -9.37 -4.83 36.18
C GLU A 13 -9.51 -3.36 36.64
N MET A 14 -8.47 -2.54 36.45
CA MET A 14 -8.52 -1.10 36.69
C MET A 14 -9.28 -0.31 35.60
N GLY A 15 -9.71 -0.98 34.52
CA GLY A 15 -10.50 -0.40 33.44
C GLY A 15 -9.71 0.02 32.21
N PHE A 16 -8.41 -0.31 32.13
CA PHE A 16 -7.60 -0.01 30.95
C PHE A 16 -7.79 -1.09 29.87
N PRO A 17 -7.78 -0.72 28.57
CA PRO A 17 -7.95 -1.67 27.49
C PRO A 17 -6.79 -2.68 27.46
N MET A 18 -7.12 -3.96 27.22
CA MET A 18 -6.18 -5.10 27.23
C MET A 18 -4.95 -4.85 26.35
N ASP A 19 -5.14 -4.24 25.18
CA ASP A 19 -4.06 -4.00 24.23
C ASP A 19 -3.08 -2.92 24.72
N ALA A 20 -3.58 -1.86 25.37
CA ALA A 20 -2.73 -0.88 26.03
C ALA A 20 -1.94 -1.47 27.21
N CYS A 21 -2.55 -2.38 27.97
CA CYS A 21 -1.88 -3.07 29.07
C CYS A 21 -0.72 -3.94 28.55
N ARG A 22 -0.92 -4.61 27.41
CA ARG A 22 0.15 -5.33 26.71
C ARG A 22 1.26 -4.39 26.24
N LYS A 23 0.94 -3.21 25.69
CA LYS A 23 1.92 -2.15 25.34
C LYS A 23 2.75 -1.77 26.55
N ALA A 24 2.07 -1.45 27.64
CA ALA A 24 2.70 -0.94 28.84
C ALA A 24 3.70 -1.95 29.42
N VAL A 25 3.31 -3.22 29.57
CA VAL A 25 4.21 -4.26 30.09
C VAL A 25 5.39 -4.51 29.14
N TYR A 26 5.16 -4.42 27.83
CA TYR A 26 6.22 -4.54 26.82
C TYR A 26 7.24 -3.40 26.89
N TYR A 27 6.79 -2.15 26.84
CA TYR A 27 7.66 -0.97 26.83
C TYR A 27 8.34 -0.72 28.18
N THR A 28 7.72 -1.14 29.28
CA THR A 28 8.33 -1.08 30.61
C THR A 28 9.23 -2.28 30.92
N GLY A 29 9.33 -3.25 30.01
CA GLY A 29 10.23 -4.40 30.13
C GLY A 29 9.94 -5.28 31.35
N ASN A 30 8.66 -5.52 31.66
CA ASN A 30 8.21 -6.28 32.85
C ASN A 30 8.71 -5.70 34.19
N SER A 31 8.86 -4.38 34.30
CA SER A 31 9.30 -3.71 35.55
C SER A 31 8.23 -3.62 36.65
N GLY A 32 7.21 -4.49 36.62
CA GLY A 32 6.10 -4.52 37.59
C GLY A 32 4.89 -3.64 37.23
N ALA A 33 3.83 -3.78 38.03
CA ALA A 33 2.53 -3.16 37.75
C ALA A 33 2.52 -1.63 37.86
N GLU A 34 3.27 -1.05 38.79
CA GLU A 34 3.35 0.41 38.96
C GLU A 34 4.02 1.09 37.75
N ALA A 35 5.08 0.50 37.21
CA ALA A 35 5.77 1.01 36.03
C ALA A 35 4.84 0.98 34.80
N ALA A 36 4.15 -0.14 34.59
CA ALA A 36 3.18 -0.29 33.51
C ALA A 36 2.00 0.69 33.66
N MET A 37 1.50 0.90 34.87
CA MET A 37 0.44 1.87 35.15
C MET A 37 0.86 3.31 34.81
N ASN A 38 2.08 3.72 35.20
CA ASN A 38 2.59 5.04 34.87
C ASN A 38 2.75 5.24 33.35
N TRP A 39 3.18 4.18 32.64
CA TRP A 39 3.25 4.19 31.18
C TRP A 39 1.87 4.33 30.54
N VAL A 40 0.88 3.55 31.00
CA VAL A 40 -0.52 3.65 30.56
C VAL A 40 -1.04 5.06 30.76
N MET A 41 -0.84 5.65 31.94
CA MET A 41 -1.32 6.99 32.23
C MET A 41 -0.69 8.06 31.35
N SER A 42 0.58 7.90 31.00
CA SER A 42 1.30 8.86 30.15
C SER A 42 0.92 8.76 28.67
N HIS A 43 0.34 7.63 28.24
CA HIS A 43 0.03 7.36 26.83
C HIS A 43 -1.47 7.15 26.58
N MET A 44 -2.34 7.35 27.60
CA MET A 44 -3.79 7.12 27.47
C MET A 44 -4.47 8.06 26.47
N ASP A 45 -3.87 9.23 26.23
CA ASP A 45 -4.33 10.23 25.27
C ASP A 45 -3.81 9.96 23.84
N ASP A 46 -2.99 8.93 23.64
CA ASP A 46 -2.47 8.61 22.31
C ASP A 46 -3.57 7.99 21.44
N PRO A 47 -3.71 8.43 20.17
CA PRO A 47 -4.72 7.88 19.25
C PRO A 47 -4.52 6.38 18.95
N ASP A 48 -3.30 5.87 19.15
CA ASP A 48 -2.94 4.47 18.97
C ASP A 48 -2.95 3.65 20.29
N PHE A 49 -3.38 4.24 21.40
CA PHE A 49 -3.30 3.64 22.72
C PHE A 49 -4.00 2.27 22.81
N ALA A 50 -5.19 2.15 22.21
CA ALA A 50 -5.99 0.92 22.20
C ALA A 50 -5.66 -0.03 21.04
N ASN A 51 -4.76 0.34 20.12
CA ASN A 51 -4.44 -0.53 18.98
C ASN A 51 -3.57 -1.72 19.43
N PRO A 52 -3.74 -2.93 18.87
CA PRO A 52 -2.93 -4.08 19.24
C PRO A 52 -1.43 -3.82 19.01
N LEU A 53 -0.57 -4.32 19.90
CA LEU A 53 0.88 -4.34 19.67
C LEU A 53 1.18 -5.18 18.42
N ILE A 54 1.66 -4.53 17.37
CA ILE A 54 2.28 -5.21 16.24
C ILE A 54 3.78 -5.27 16.54
N LEU A 55 4.26 -6.38 17.11
CA LEU A 55 5.70 -6.57 17.24
C LEU A 55 6.28 -6.85 15.84
N PRO A 56 7.42 -6.25 15.45
CA PRO A 56 8.13 -6.65 14.24
C PRO A 56 8.64 -8.08 14.44
N GLY A 57 7.92 -9.04 13.87
CA GLY A 57 8.18 -10.49 14.01
C GLY A 57 7.11 -11.29 14.73
N SER A 58 6.09 -10.66 15.32
CA SER A 58 4.94 -11.37 15.89
C SER A 58 3.65 -10.91 15.21
N SER A 59 3.19 -11.73 14.28
CA SER A 59 1.82 -11.73 13.78
C SER A 59 0.87 -11.89 14.98
N GLY A 60 0.34 -10.79 15.50
CA GLY A 60 -0.62 -10.81 16.60
C GLY A 60 -1.91 -11.54 16.18
N PRO A 61 -2.51 -12.36 17.06
CA PRO A 61 -3.78 -13.04 16.78
C PRO A 61 -4.92 -12.02 16.92
N GLY A 62 -5.19 -11.29 15.85
CA GLY A 62 -6.19 -10.22 15.84
C GLY A 62 -6.48 -9.68 14.45
N SER A 63 -5.54 -9.83 13.52
CA SER A 63 -5.91 -10.04 12.12
C SER A 63 -6.08 -11.53 11.95
N THR A 64 -7.27 -11.98 11.57
CA THR A 64 -7.41 -13.24 10.86
C THR A 64 -6.64 -13.09 9.55
N SER A 65 -5.32 -13.22 9.61
CA SER A 65 -4.57 -13.93 8.61
C SER A 65 -5.18 -15.32 8.63
N ALA A 66 -6.32 -15.47 7.96
CA ALA A 66 -6.66 -16.73 7.36
C ALA A 66 -5.34 -17.25 6.79
N ALA A 67 -4.97 -18.47 7.15
CA ALA A 67 -4.21 -19.27 6.24
C ALA A 67 -5.03 -19.25 4.95
N ALA A 68 -4.77 -18.24 4.11
CA ALA A 68 -5.46 -18.08 2.86
C ALA A 68 -5.09 -19.36 2.12
N ASP A 69 -6.12 -20.13 1.77
CA ASP A 69 -5.96 -21.23 0.85
C ASP A 69 -5.00 -20.78 -0.26
N PRO A 70 -4.05 -21.64 -0.67
CA PRO A 70 -3.07 -21.28 -1.67
C PRO A 70 -3.78 -20.58 -2.83
N PRO A 71 -3.27 -19.40 -3.25
CA PRO A 71 -3.96 -18.59 -4.25
C PRO A 71 -4.29 -19.45 -5.47
N PRO A 72 -5.51 -19.35 -6.02
CA PRO A 72 -5.89 -20.16 -7.16
C PRO A 72 -4.87 -19.99 -8.29
N GLU A 73 -4.31 -21.09 -8.77
CA GLU A 73 -3.29 -21.06 -9.84
C GLU A 73 -3.82 -20.38 -11.11
N ASP A 74 -5.13 -20.44 -11.35
CA ASP A 74 -5.79 -19.74 -12.46
C ASP A 74 -5.67 -18.20 -12.32
N CYS A 75 -5.80 -17.67 -11.11
CA CYS A 75 -5.62 -16.24 -10.83
C CYS A 75 -4.16 -15.82 -11.00
N VAL A 76 -3.23 -16.66 -10.53
CA VAL A 76 -1.79 -16.44 -10.71
C VAL A 76 -1.43 -16.42 -12.20
N SER A 77 -1.91 -17.40 -12.96
CA SER A 77 -1.68 -17.48 -14.41
C SER A 77 -2.23 -16.28 -15.16
N THR A 78 -3.40 -15.79 -14.77
CA THR A 78 -4.03 -14.60 -15.37
C THR A 78 -3.16 -13.36 -15.14
N ILE A 79 -2.70 -13.13 -13.90
CA ILE A 79 -1.85 -11.99 -13.56
C ILE A 79 -0.48 -12.08 -14.25
N VAL A 80 0.10 -13.28 -14.31
CA VAL A 80 1.37 -13.50 -15.05
C VAL A 80 1.19 -13.22 -16.54
N SER A 81 0.04 -13.58 -17.12
CA SER A 81 -0.29 -13.31 -18.52
C SER A 81 -0.48 -11.81 -18.81
N MET A 82 -0.79 -10.99 -17.79
CA MET A 82 -0.83 -9.53 -17.91
C MET A 82 0.57 -8.89 -17.96
N GLY A 83 1.63 -9.66 -17.72
CA GLY A 83 3.01 -9.21 -17.78
C GLY A 83 3.70 -9.04 -16.43
N PHE A 84 3.07 -9.48 -15.33
CA PHE A 84 3.66 -9.43 -13.99
C PHE A 84 4.40 -10.72 -13.64
N SER A 85 5.33 -10.66 -12.69
CA SER A 85 6.03 -11.85 -12.22
C SER A 85 5.15 -12.73 -11.34
N ARG A 86 5.50 -14.03 -11.24
CA ARG A 86 4.78 -14.96 -10.35
C ARG A 86 4.86 -14.52 -8.88
N ASP A 87 5.99 -13.94 -8.45
CA ASP A 87 6.16 -13.44 -7.07
C ASP A 87 5.24 -12.24 -6.80
N GLN A 88 5.15 -11.29 -7.74
CA GLN A 88 4.22 -10.16 -7.66
C GLN A 88 2.77 -10.62 -7.61
N ALA A 89 2.40 -11.60 -8.44
CA ALA A 89 1.05 -12.17 -8.45
C ALA A 89 0.68 -12.83 -7.11
N LEU A 90 1.60 -13.58 -6.50
CA LEU A 90 1.40 -14.23 -5.21
C LEU A 90 1.28 -13.22 -4.06
N LYS A 91 2.15 -12.20 -4.04
CA LYS A 91 2.10 -11.11 -3.06
C LYS A 91 0.77 -10.36 -3.12
N ALA A 92 0.32 -10.04 -4.33
CA ALA A 92 -0.93 -9.34 -4.55
C ALA A 92 -2.15 -10.16 -4.12
N LEU A 93 -2.24 -11.43 -4.55
CA LEU A 93 -3.35 -12.31 -4.17
C LEU A 93 -3.38 -12.54 -2.65
N ARG A 94 -2.21 -12.61 -1.99
CA ARG A 94 -2.14 -12.67 -0.54
C ARG A 94 -2.62 -11.39 0.13
N ALA A 95 -2.26 -10.22 -0.40
CA ALA A 95 -2.69 -8.92 0.13
C ALA A 95 -4.19 -8.66 -0.07
N THR A 96 -4.81 -9.29 -1.07
CA THR A 96 -6.21 -9.05 -1.44
C THR A 96 -7.16 -10.20 -1.12
N ASN A 97 -6.71 -11.15 -0.29
CA ASN A 97 -7.49 -12.31 0.14
C ASN A 97 -8.03 -13.14 -1.04
N ASN A 98 -7.15 -13.45 -2.00
CA ASN A 98 -7.41 -14.23 -3.22
C ASN A 98 -8.42 -13.60 -4.20
N SER A 99 -8.65 -12.28 -4.13
CA SER A 99 -9.49 -11.56 -5.10
C SER A 99 -8.66 -11.08 -6.30
N LEU A 100 -8.97 -11.58 -7.50
CA LEU A 100 -8.27 -11.23 -8.74
C LEU A 100 -8.32 -9.73 -9.05
N GLU A 101 -9.52 -9.14 -9.07
CA GLU A 101 -9.71 -7.72 -9.43
C GLU A 101 -8.91 -6.79 -8.52
N ARG A 102 -9.00 -7.06 -7.21
CA ARG A 102 -8.25 -6.31 -6.20
C ARG A 102 -6.75 -6.58 -6.32
N ALA A 103 -6.33 -7.81 -6.62
CA ALA A 103 -4.92 -8.15 -6.76
C ALA A 103 -4.29 -7.37 -7.93
N VAL A 104 -4.99 -7.25 -9.06
CA VAL A 104 -4.51 -6.47 -10.20
C VAL A 104 -4.36 -5.00 -9.83
N ASP A 105 -5.37 -4.39 -9.19
CA ASP A 105 -5.31 -3.00 -8.71
C ASP A 105 -4.19 -2.78 -7.67
N TRP A 106 -4.00 -3.75 -6.78
CA TRP A 106 -2.93 -3.74 -5.79
C TRP A 106 -1.55 -3.76 -6.46
N ILE A 107 -1.36 -4.58 -7.50
CA ILE A 107 -0.09 -4.63 -8.24
C ILE A 107 0.17 -3.29 -8.93
N PHE A 108 -0.81 -2.69 -9.60
CA PHE A 108 -0.61 -1.40 -10.27
C PHE A 108 -0.28 -0.26 -9.32
N SER A 109 -0.83 -0.28 -8.09
CA SER A 109 -0.53 0.73 -7.08
C SER A 109 0.81 0.52 -6.36
N HIS A 110 1.35 -0.70 -6.38
CA HIS A 110 2.58 -1.06 -5.66
C HIS A 110 3.72 -1.54 -6.59
N ILE A 111 3.57 -1.42 -7.92
CA ILE A 111 4.58 -1.90 -8.87
C ILE A 111 5.91 -1.15 -8.74
N ASP A 112 5.85 0.17 -8.50
CA ASP A 112 7.05 0.99 -8.34
C ASP A 112 7.84 0.58 -7.09
N ASP A 113 7.14 0.21 -6.00
CA ASP A 113 7.74 -0.27 -4.76
C ASP A 113 8.31 -1.70 -4.93
N LEU A 114 7.58 -2.59 -5.61
CA LEU A 114 8.03 -3.96 -5.89
C LEU A 114 9.25 -4.00 -6.80
N ASP A 115 9.29 -3.12 -7.82
CA ASP A 115 10.43 -2.98 -8.71
C ASP A 115 11.62 -2.32 -7.99
N ALA A 116 11.37 -1.39 -7.05
CA ALA A 116 12.40 -0.82 -6.20
C ALA A 116 13.00 -1.84 -5.21
N GLU A 117 12.17 -2.66 -4.56
CA GLU A 117 12.62 -3.76 -3.71
C GLU A 117 13.44 -4.78 -4.50
N ALA A 118 12.98 -5.17 -5.70
CA ALA A 118 13.73 -6.05 -6.59
C ALA A 118 15.08 -5.47 -7.04
N ALA A 119 15.15 -4.15 -7.25
CA ALA A 119 16.41 -3.47 -7.58
C ALA A 119 17.39 -3.45 -6.40
N MET A 120 16.91 -3.32 -5.15
CA MET A 120 17.75 -3.40 -3.96
C MET A 120 18.33 -4.81 -3.76
N ASP A 121 17.53 -5.85 -3.98
CA ASP A 121 17.94 -7.26 -3.83
C ASP A 121 19.00 -7.68 -4.88
N ILE A 122 18.93 -7.12 -6.09
CA ILE A 122 19.96 -7.33 -7.13
C ILE A 122 21.28 -6.61 -6.82
N SER A 123 21.22 -5.51 -6.06
CA SER A 123 22.42 -4.71 -5.69
C SER A 123 23.29 -5.39 -4.63
N GLU A 124 22.70 -6.19 -3.74
CA GLU A 124 23.44 -6.91 -2.69
C GLU A 124 24.15 -8.17 -3.24
N GLY A 125 23.77 -8.65 -4.43
CA GLY A 125 24.32 -9.85 -5.05
C GLY A 125 25.45 -9.62 -6.08
N ARG A 126 25.77 -8.37 -6.44
CA ARG A 126 26.79 -8.06 -7.47
C ARG A 126 27.96 -7.28 -6.87
N SER A 127 29.10 -7.96 -6.74
CA SER A 127 30.38 -7.33 -6.38
C SER A 127 30.71 -6.14 -7.29
N ALA A 128 31.26 -5.11 -6.66
CA ALA A 128 31.49 -3.76 -7.16
C ALA A 128 32.57 -3.64 -8.26
N ALA A 129 32.34 -4.23 -9.43
CA ALA A 129 33.18 -3.98 -10.59
C ALA A 129 32.33 -3.89 -11.86
N ASP A 130 32.26 -2.66 -12.37
CA ASP A 130 31.88 -2.32 -13.73
C ASP A 130 30.37 -2.18 -14.02
N SER A 131 29.85 -0.96 -13.88
CA SER A 131 28.84 -0.37 -14.76
C SER A 131 28.59 1.08 -14.36
N ILE A 132 28.76 1.98 -15.32
CA ILE A 132 28.42 3.40 -15.27
C ILE A 132 26.95 3.51 -14.86
N SER A 133 26.69 3.92 -13.62
CA SER A 133 25.34 4.11 -13.09
C SER A 133 24.74 5.36 -13.69
N GLU A 134 24.14 5.22 -14.87
CA GLU A 134 22.97 6.02 -15.21
C GLU A 134 21.97 5.75 -14.11
N SER A 135 21.79 6.74 -13.22
CA SER A 135 20.85 6.67 -12.11
C SER A 135 19.47 6.38 -12.69
N VAL A 136 19.07 5.11 -12.72
CA VAL A 136 17.71 4.72 -13.06
C VAL A 136 16.85 5.41 -12.01
N PRO A 137 16.02 6.40 -12.39
CA PRO A 137 15.17 7.06 -11.43
C PRO A 137 14.24 6.00 -10.84
N VAL A 138 14.32 5.82 -9.53
CA VAL A 138 13.37 5.02 -8.76
C VAL A 138 12.06 5.79 -8.79
N GLY A 139 11.08 5.27 -9.54
CA GLY A 139 9.78 5.89 -9.74
C GLY A 139 9.22 5.63 -11.14
N PRO A 140 7.97 6.03 -11.38
CA PRO A 140 7.30 5.78 -12.65
C PRO A 140 8.07 6.43 -13.81
N LYS A 141 8.14 5.72 -14.95
CA LYS A 141 8.81 6.20 -16.16
C LYS A 141 8.07 7.40 -16.75
N VAL A 142 8.45 8.60 -16.33
CA VAL A 142 7.88 9.86 -16.82
C VAL A 142 8.70 10.43 -17.98
N ARG A 143 8.01 11.04 -18.95
CA ARG A 143 8.65 11.86 -19.99
C ARG A 143 8.66 13.31 -19.51
N ASP A 144 9.83 13.79 -19.09
CA ASP A 144 10.01 15.16 -18.66
C ASP A 144 10.44 16.09 -19.82
N GLY A 145 10.10 17.37 -19.73
CA GLY A 145 10.36 18.37 -20.75
C GLY A 145 9.86 19.78 -20.36
N PRO A 146 10.16 20.81 -21.16
CA PRO A 146 9.73 22.16 -20.86
C PRO A 146 8.19 22.27 -20.83
N GLY A 147 7.64 22.84 -19.75
CA GLY A 147 6.20 23.03 -19.54
C GLY A 147 5.54 24.12 -20.40
N LYS A 148 5.93 24.23 -21.68
CA LYS A 148 5.35 25.16 -22.65
C LYS A 148 4.39 24.41 -23.54
N TYR A 149 3.09 24.66 -23.37
CA TYR A 149 2.02 23.97 -24.07
C TYR A 149 1.34 24.87 -25.09
N GLN A 150 0.81 24.26 -26.15
CA GLN A 150 -0.13 24.90 -27.08
C GLN A 150 -1.41 24.08 -27.11
N LEU A 151 -2.55 24.76 -27.28
CA LEU A 151 -3.84 24.08 -27.35
C LEU A 151 -3.90 23.17 -28.59
N PHE A 152 -3.95 21.86 -28.33
CA PHE A 152 -4.02 20.82 -29.37
C PHE A 152 -5.46 20.36 -29.59
N ALA A 153 -6.18 20.04 -28.52
CA ALA A 153 -7.55 19.57 -28.58
C ALA A 153 -8.30 19.88 -27.27
N PHE A 154 -9.63 19.90 -27.34
CA PHE A 154 -10.50 19.94 -26.18
C PHE A 154 -11.80 19.16 -26.45
N ILE A 155 -12.39 18.65 -25.37
CA ILE A 155 -13.68 17.93 -25.40
C ILE A 155 -14.72 18.85 -24.78
N SER A 156 -15.87 19.01 -25.44
CA SER A 156 -16.96 19.86 -25.00
C SER A 156 -18.17 19.00 -24.67
N HIS A 157 -18.63 19.08 -23.43
CA HIS A 157 -19.96 18.61 -23.03
C HIS A 157 -20.98 19.72 -23.30
N MET A 158 -21.88 19.48 -24.25
CA MET A 158 -22.95 20.41 -24.63
C MET A 158 -24.23 20.00 -23.92
N GLY A 159 -24.54 20.68 -22.82
CA GLY A 159 -25.76 20.47 -22.03
C GLY A 159 -25.74 21.32 -20.77
N THR A 160 -26.93 21.67 -20.27
CA THR A 160 -27.10 22.36 -18.98
C THR A 160 -27.28 21.39 -17.81
N SER A 161 -27.43 20.10 -18.11
CA SER A 161 -27.64 19.02 -17.14
C SER A 161 -26.35 18.22 -16.93
N THR A 162 -26.14 17.73 -15.72
CA THR A 162 -25.07 16.75 -15.43
C THR A 162 -25.47 15.33 -15.83
N MET A 163 -26.76 15.08 -16.06
CA MET A 163 -27.32 13.76 -16.38
C MET A 163 -27.47 13.53 -17.89
N CYS A 164 -27.44 14.61 -18.69
CA CYS A 164 -27.57 14.51 -20.13
C CYS A 164 -26.87 15.68 -20.84
N GLY A 165 -26.35 15.37 -22.02
CA GLY A 165 -25.73 16.31 -22.93
C GLY A 165 -25.12 15.58 -24.11
N HIS A 166 -24.45 16.34 -24.97
CA HIS A 166 -23.83 15.84 -26.18
C HIS A 166 -22.33 16.13 -26.16
N TYR A 167 -21.50 15.12 -26.43
CA TYR A 167 -20.05 15.30 -26.45
C TYR A 167 -19.56 15.53 -27.88
N VAL A 168 -18.81 16.62 -28.07
CA VAL A 168 -18.06 16.89 -29.29
C VAL A 168 -16.60 17.12 -28.95
N CYS A 169 -15.68 16.80 -29.85
CA CYS A 169 -14.27 17.14 -29.66
C CYS A 169 -13.76 18.06 -30.77
N HIS A 170 -12.90 19.00 -30.38
CA HIS A 170 -12.25 19.92 -31.29
C HIS A 170 -10.77 19.60 -31.32
N ILE A 171 -10.22 19.31 -32.49
CA ILE A 171 -8.81 18.95 -32.67
C ILE A 171 -8.19 19.89 -33.69
N LYS A 172 -7.03 20.45 -33.36
CA LYS A 172 -6.24 21.26 -34.28
C LYS A 172 -5.39 20.36 -35.16
N LYS A 173 -5.77 20.20 -36.43
CA LYS A 173 -5.03 19.43 -37.45
C LYS A 173 -4.56 20.36 -38.56
N GLU A 174 -3.30 20.23 -38.97
CA GLU A 174 -2.71 21.07 -40.04
C GLU A 174 -2.89 22.59 -39.82
N GLY A 175 -2.85 23.04 -38.56
CA GLY A 175 -3.06 24.45 -38.21
C GLY A 175 -4.51 24.92 -38.24
N ARG A 176 -5.47 24.07 -38.62
CA ARG A 176 -6.91 24.37 -38.66
C ARG A 176 -7.67 23.61 -37.57
N TRP A 177 -8.74 24.22 -37.08
CA TRP A 177 -9.64 23.58 -36.11
C TRP A 177 -10.67 22.72 -36.83
N VAL A 178 -10.80 21.48 -36.37
CA VAL A 178 -11.80 20.52 -36.86
C VAL A 178 -12.66 20.10 -35.68
N ILE A 179 -13.98 20.16 -35.86
CA ILE A 179 -14.96 19.60 -34.94
C ILE A 179 -15.29 18.17 -35.37
N TYR A 180 -15.24 17.24 -34.42
CA TYR A 180 -15.71 15.88 -34.56
C TYR A 180 -17.00 15.74 -33.74
N ASN A 181 -18.09 15.49 -34.45
CA ASN A 181 -19.44 15.37 -33.90
C ASN A 181 -20.10 14.16 -34.55
N ASP A 182 -19.83 12.99 -33.97
CA ASP A 182 -20.25 11.68 -34.50
C ASP A 182 -19.93 11.49 -36.01
N GLN A 183 -20.66 10.60 -36.71
CA GLN A 183 -20.39 10.21 -38.10
C GLN A 183 -20.73 11.29 -39.13
#